data_AF-A0A9E1PDA9-F1
#
_entry.id   AF-A0A9E1PDA9-F1
#
_cell.length_a   1.000
_cell.length_b   1.000
_cell.length_c   1.000
_cell.angle_alpha   90.00
_cell.angle_beta   90.00
_cell.angle_gamma   90.00
#
_symmetry.space_group_name_H-M   'P 1'
#
loop_
_entity.id
_entity.type
_entity.pdbx_description
1 polymer ?
#
loop_
_entity_poly.entity_id
_entity_poly.type
_entity_poly.pdbx_seq_one_letter_code
_entity_poly.pdbx_strand_id
1 'polypeptide(L)'
;MKTMSLNKVGGISLCVGAVLLTIPFILQITFGGTPEEGTLIWRYFSEEILSGGNLSLLYPLLSIFGLSLSIFGIYTLNGSLQSEKSDGLLGLGTVLTILGSIGFMFVWSLDYHILWGQSVVGNTEWTDAALGMTMEIGIV
;
A
#
# COMPACT_ATOMS: atom_id res chain seq x y z
N MET A 1 0.14 -12.53 33.60
CA MET A 1 0.26 -12.55 32.12
C MET A 1 1.64 -13.07 31.74
N LYS A 2 1.75 -14.07 30.85
CA LYS A 2 3.05 -14.44 30.25
C LYS A 2 3.45 -13.33 29.28
N THR A 3 4.60 -12.72 29.49
CA THR A 3 5.16 -11.72 28.57
C THR A 3 5.67 -12.43 27.31
N MET A 4 5.38 -11.88 26.14
CA MET A 4 5.81 -12.43 24.86
C MET A 4 7.19 -11.88 24.50
N SER A 5 8.09 -12.69 23.95
CA SER A 5 9.41 -12.21 23.52
C SER A 5 9.29 -11.27 22.32
N LEU A 6 10.18 -10.28 22.25
CA LEU A 6 10.17 -9.26 21.20
C LEU A 6 10.24 -9.87 19.80
N ASN A 7 11.08 -10.90 19.60
CA ASN A 7 11.17 -11.64 18.33
C ASN A 7 9.85 -12.31 17.94
N LYS A 8 9.11 -12.85 18.92
CA LYS A 8 7.83 -13.50 18.65
C LYS A 8 6.77 -12.48 18.26
N VAL A 9 6.75 -11.32 18.92
CA VAL A 9 5.88 -10.19 18.54
C VAL A 9 6.26 -9.71 17.13
N GLY A 10 7.55 -9.51 16.85
CA GLY A 10 8.04 -9.10 15.53
C GLY A 10 7.64 -10.05 14.41
N GLY A 11 7.79 -11.36 14.62
CA GLY A 11 7.36 -12.39 13.67
C GLY A 11 5.84 -12.39 13.44
N ILE A 12 5.04 -12.28 14.50
CA ILE A 12 3.57 -12.18 14.38
C ILE A 12 3.19 -10.91 13.61
N SER A 13 3.80 -9.77 13.92
CA SER A 13 3.54 -8.51 13.22
C SER A 13 3.83 -8.62 11.72
N LEU A 14 4.90 -9.34 11.32
CA LEU A 14 5.18 -9.61 9.91
C LEU A 14 4.10 -10.46 9.24
N CYS A 15 3.69 -11.56 9.89
CA CYS A 15 2.64 -12.43 9.34
C CYS A 15 1.31 -11.69 9.21
N VAL A 16 0.89 -10.97 10.26
CA VAL A 16 -0.37 -10.20 10.26
C VAL A 16 -0.28 -9.07 9.25
N GLY A 17 0.86 -8.38 9.17
CA GLY A 17 1.10 -7.32 8.20
C GLY A 17 0.94 -7.80 6.75
N ALA A 18 1.53 -8.95 6.42
CA ALA A 18 1.39 -9.56 5.09
C ALA A 18 -0.05 -9.95 4.76
N VAL A 19 -0.79 -10.52 5.72
CA VAL A 19 -2.21 -10.86 5.54
C VAL A 19 -3.03 -9.60 5.26
N LEU A 20 -2.85 -8.55 6.06
CA LEU A 20 -3.58 -7.30 5.89
C LEU A 20 -3.29 -6.62 4.55
N LEU A 21 -2.06 -6.72 4.04
CA LEU A 21 -1.70 -6.21 2.71
C LEU A 21 -2.32 -7.01 1.57
N THR A 22 -2.59 -8.29 1.78
CA THR A 22 -3.16 -9.17 0.76
C THR A 22 -4.68 -9.02 0.65
N ILE A 23 -5.36 -8.70 1.77
CA ILE A 23 -6.83 -8.58 1.81
C ILE A 23 -7.38 -7.58 0.77
N PRO A 24 -6.89 -6.32 0.68
CA PRO A 24 -7.36 -5.35 -0.31
C PRO A 24 -7.30 -5.89 -1.74
N PHE A 25 -6.21 -6.58 -2.10
CA PHE A 25 -6.03 -7.17 -3.43
C PHE A 25 -7.05 -8.27 -3.70
N ILE A 26 -7.31 -9.16 -2.73
CA ILE A 26 -8.33 -10.20 -2.86
C ILE A 26 -9.72 -9.58 -3.03
N LEU A 27 -10.05 -8.56 -2.24
CA LEU A 27 -11.35 -7.89 -2.30
C LEU A 27 -11.56 -7.19 -3.64
N GLN A 28 -10.53 -6.50 -4.16
CA GLN A 28 -10.58 -5.85 -5.47
C GLN A 28 -10.87 -6.85 -6.60
N ILE A 29 -10.20 -8.02 -6.60
CA ILE A 29 -10.45 -9.05 -7.62
C ILE A 29 -11.85 -9.67 -7.45
N THR A 30 -12.25 -9.96 -6.21
CA THR A 30 -13.49 -10.69 -5.93
C THR A 30 -14.74 -9.84 -6.22
N PHE A 31 -14.69 -8.54 -5.91
CA PHE A 31 -15.82 -7.64 -6.07
C PHE A 31 -15.79 -6.83 -7.36
N GLY A 32 -14.61 -6.45 -7.85
CA GLY A 32 -14.50 -5.69 -9.09
C GLY A 32 -14.52 -6.57 -10.33
N GLY A 33 -13.96 -7.79 -10.24
CA GLY A 33 -13.77 -8.69 -11.36
C GLY A 33 -12.41 -8.51 -12.04
N THR A 34 -12.29 -9.01 -13.27
CA THR A 34 -11.10 -8.84 -14.10
C THR A 34 -11.37 -7.80 -15.19
N PRO A 35 -10.39 -6.93 -15.53
CA PRO A 35 -10.55 -5.98 -16.63
C PRO A 35 -10.91 -6.69 -17.94
N GLU A 36 -11.84 -6.12 -18.71
CA GLU A 36 -12.11 -6.58 -20.07
C GLU A 36 -10.89 -6.37 -20.98
N GLU A 37 -10.71 -7.24 -21.98
CA GLU A 37 -9.60 -7.15 -22.93
C GLU A 37 -9.56 -5.77 -23.61
N GLY A 38 -8.38 -5.16 -23.62
CA GLY A 38 -8.16 -3.81 -24.17
C GLY A 38 -8.38 -2.67 -23.17
N THR A 39 -8.81 -2.94 -21.94
CA THR A 39 -8.95 -1.92 -20.89
C THR A 39 -7.63 -1.63 -20.20
N LEU A 40 -7.36 -0.35 -19.90
CA LEU A 40 -6.23 0.05 -19.07
C LEU A 40 -6.42 -0.46 -17.63
N ILE A 41 -5.59 -1.43 -17.23
CA ILE A 41 -5.66 -2.11 -15.93
C ILE A 41 -5.70 -1.13 -14.75
N TRP A 42 -4.85 -0.11 -14.78
CA TRP A 42 -4.78 0.90 -13.72
C TRP A 42 -6.07 1.73 -13.61
N ARG A 43 -6.69 2.09 -14.74
CA ARG A 43 -7.94 2.83 -14.76
C ARG A 43 -9.09 1.99 -14.20
N TYR A 44 -9.17 0.73 -14.62
CA TYR A 44 -10.18 -0.20 -14.14
C TYR A 44 -10.17 -0.32 -12.61
N PHE A 45 -9.00 -0.56 -11.99
CA PHE A 45 -8.93 -0.67 -10.53
C PHE A 45 -9.18 0.65 -9.80
N SER A 46 -8.80 1.80 -10.38
CA SER A 46 -9.17 3.10 -9.79
C SER A 46 -10.66 3.38 -9.82
N GLU A 47 -11.34 3.00 -10.91
CA GLU A 47 -12.80 3.14 -11.05
C GLU A 47 -13.53 2.20 -10.08
N GLU A 48 -13.03 0.97 -9.89
CA GLU A 48 -13.57 0.03 -8.90
C GLU A 48 -13.42 0.50 -7.45
N ILE A 49 -12.34 1.24 -7.15
CA ILE A 49 -12.17 1.86 -5.83
C ILE A 49 -13.24 2.94 -5.60
N LEU A 50 -13.58 3.72 -6.62
CA LEU A 50 -14.62 4.77 -6.52
C LEU A 50 -16.02 4.17 -6.44
N SER A 51 -16.31 3.16 -7.27
CA SER A 51 -17.61 2.48 -7.30
C SER A 51 -17.90 1.78 -5.96
N GLY A 52 -16.84 1.30 -5.28
CA GLY A 52 -16.92 0.66 -3.97
C GLY A 52 -17.38 1.57 -2.82
N GLY A 53 -17.45 2.88 -3.01
CA GLY A 53 -17.92 3.83 -2.00
C GLY A 53 -17.18 3.67 -0.66
N ASN A 54 -17.86 3.88 0.47
CA ASN A 54 -17.20 3.89 1.78
C ASN A 54 -16.44 2.60 2.14
N LEU A 55 -16.78 1.46 1.53
CA LEU A 55 -16.07 0.19 1.73
C LEU A 55 -14.66 0.24 1.17
N SER A 56 -14.42 1.06 0.14
CA SER A 56 -13.11 1.21 -0.45
C SER A 56 -12.11 1.75 0.58
N LEU A 57 -12.54 2.62 1.51
CA LEU A 57 -11.71 3.19 2.59
C LEU A 57 -11.01 2.13 3.45
N LEU A 58 -11.52 0.88 3.46
CA LEU A 58 -10.84 -0.23 4.13
C LEU A 58 -9.52 -0.59 3.46
N TYR A 59 -9.40 -0.46 2.14
CA TYR A 59 -8.18 -0.80 1.39
C TYR A 59 -6.94 -0.02 1.85
N PRO A 60 -6.94 1.32 1.91
CA PRO A 60 -5.79 2.08 2.37
C PRO A 60 -5.56 1.88 3.88
N LEU A 61 -6.62 1.74 4.68
CA LEU A 61 -6.49 1.49 6.13
C LEU A 61 -5.80 0.17 6.43
N LEU A 62 -6.24 -0.92 5.78
CA LEU A 62 -5.63 -2.24 5.89
C LEU A 62 -4.20 -2.22 5.37
N SER A 63 -3.94 -1.51 4.27
CA SER A 63 -2.61 -1.39 3.67
C SER A 63 -1.65 -0.62 4.57
N ILE A 64 -2.03 0.56 5.07
CA ILE A 64 -1.20 1.36 5.98
C ILE A 64 -0.93 0.57 7.25
N PHE A 65 -1.96 -0.03 7.87
CA PHE A 65 -1.77 -0.81 9.09
C PHE A 65 -0.90 -2.05 8.85
N GLY A 66 -1.09 -2.74 7.71
CA GLY A 66 -0.29 -3.88 7.31
C GLY A 66 1.20 -3.53 7.09
N LEU A 67 1.47 -2.40 6.44
CA LEU A 67 2.83 -1.88 6.27
C LEU A 67 3.45 -1.48 7.61
N SER A 68 2.71 -0.83 8.51
CA SER A 68 3.21 -0.46 9.84
C SER A 68 3.64 -1.69 10.64
N LEU A 69 2.83 -2.75 10.63
CA LEU A 69 3.16 -4.01 11.29
C LEU A 69 4.37 -4.70 10.63
N SER A 70 4.45 -4.66 9.30
CA SER A 70 5.58 -5.22 8.55
C SER A 70 6.89 -4.48 8.87
N ILE A 71 6.87 -3.14 8.89
CA ILE A 71 8.00 -2.29 9.31
C ILE A 71 8.47 -2.68 10.71
N PHE A 72 7.53 -2.75 11.67
CA PHE A 72 7.87 -3.12 13.04
C PHE A 72 8.49 -4.51 13.11
N GLY A 73 7.92 -5.49 12.41
CA GLY A 73 8.42 -6.86 12.41
C GLY A 73 9.80 -6.98 11.75
N ILE A 74 10.01 -6.36 10.59
CA ILE A 74 11.32 -6.34 9.90
C ILE A 74 12.38 -5.68 10.77
N TYR A 75 12.09 -4.49 11.32
CA TYR A 75 13.01 -3.77 12.18
C TYR A 75 13.41 -4.61 13.40
N THR A 76 12.42 -5.21 14.06
CA THR A 76 12.62 -6.05 15.25
C THR A 76 13.46 -7.29 14.95
N LEU A 77 13.11 -8.03 13.90
CA LEU A 77 13.82 -9.27 13.54
C LEU A 77 15.23 -8.98 13.04
N ASN A 78 15.43 -7.91 12.26
CA ASN A 78 16.76 -7.47 11.85
C ASN A 78 17.60 -7.11 13.08
N GLY A 79 17.05 -6.37 14.05
CA GLY A 79 17.75 -6.06 15.30
C GLY A 79 18.24 -7.31 16.05
N SER A 80 17.41 -8.37 16.08
CA SER A 80 17.84 -9.66 16.65
C SER A 80 18.99 -10.28 15.85
N LEU A 81 18.88 -10.36 14.52
CA LEU A 81 19.90 -10.98 13.67
C LEU A 81 21.24 -10.22 13.72
N GLN A 82 21.19 -8.90 13.71
CA GLN A 82 22.38 -8.03 13.78
C GLN A 82 23.09 -8.13 15.13
N SER A 83 22.37 -8.51 16.20
CA SER A 83 22.99 -8.74 17.52
C SER A 83 23.78 -10.05 17.59
N GLU A 84 23.42 -11.04 16.75
CA GLU A 84 24.17 -12.30 16.61
C GLU A 84 25.34 -12.15 15.65
N LYS A 85 25.10 -11.56 14.47
CA LYS A 85 26.11 -11.31 13.45
C LYS A 85 25.80 -10.03 12.69
N SER A 86 26.68 -9.04 12.84
CA SER A 86 26.58 -7.79 12.10
C SER A 86 26.76 -8.03 10.60
N ASP A 87 25.79 -7.58 9.80
CA ASP A 87 25.76 -7.68 8.35
C ASP A 87 25.22 -6.36 7.75
N GLY A 88 26.08 -5.64 7.05
CA GLY A 88 25.74 -4.34 6.45
C GLY A 88 24.69 -4.42 5.35
N LEU A 89 24.63 -5.53 4.60
CA LEU A 89 23.64 -5.72 3.54
C LEU A 89 22.24 -5.91 4.12
N LEU A 90 22.14 -6.69 5.20
CA LEU A 90 20.88 -6.88 5.92
C LEU A 90 20.37 -5.57 6.56
N GLY A 91 21.30 -4.76 7.08
CA GLY A 91 20.99 -3.42 7.60
C GLY A 91 20.48 -2.47 6.51
N LEU A 92 21.18 -2.41 5.37
CA LEU A 92 20.76 -1.59 4.22
C LEU A 92 19.40 -2.04 3.68
N GLY A 93 19.18 -3.35 3.52
CA GLY A 93 17.90 -3.90 3.05
C GLY A 93 16.74 -3.52 3.98
N THR A 94 16.97 -3.52 5.30
CA THR A 94 15.96 -3.07 6.28
C THR A 94 15.62 -1.60 6.08
N VAL A 95 16.62 -0.72 5.95
CA VAL A 95 16.39 0.72 5.72
C VAL A 95 15.61 0.97 4.43
N LEU A 96 16.02 0.34 3.33
CA LEU A 96 15.35 0.46 2.04
C LEU A 96 13.90 -0.02 2.11
N THR A 97 13.64 -1.11 2.81
CA THR A 97 12.28 -1.63 2.98
C THR A 97 11.40 -0.67 3.77
N ILE A 98 11.92 -0.07 4.84
CA ILE A 98 11.18 0.91 5.65
C ILE A 98 10.88 2.17 4.84
N LEU A 99 11.88 2.72 4.14
CA LEU A 99 11.70 3.91 3.30
C LEU A 99 10.71 3.66 2.16
N GLY A 100 10.82 2.52 1.47
CA GLY A 100 9.87 2.12 0.43
C GLY A 100 8.45 1.96 0.97
N SER A 101 8.30 1.37 2.16
CA SER A 101 6.99 1.20 2.81
C SER A 101 6.36 2.54 3.19
N ILE A 102 7.14 3.49 3.70
CA ILE A 102 6.67 4.85 4.00
C ILE A 102 6.23 5.56 2.72
N GLY A 103 7.04 5.49 1.66
CA GLY A 103 6.67 6.04 0.34
C GLY A 103 5.36 5.45 -0.17
N PHE A 104 5.16 4.15 -0.01
CA PHE A 104 3.92 3.48 -0.41
C PHE A 104 2.70 3.92 0.43
N MET A 105 2.87 4.19 1.73
CA MET A 105 1.79 4.78 2.55
C MET A 105 1.39 6.18 2.06
N PHE A 106 2.35 7.01 1.63
CA PHE A 106 2.06 8.32 1.07
C PHE A 106 1.27 8.23 -0.23
N VAL A 107 1.66 7.33 -1.15
CA VAL A 107 0.93 7.10 -2.41
C VAL A 107 -0.52 6.73 -2.14
N TRP A 108 -0.77 5.76 -1.26
CA TRP A 108 -2.15 5.39 -0.88
C TRP A 108 -2.95 6.56 -0.31
N SER A 109 -2.31 7.42 0.48
CA SER A 109 -2.96 8.58 1.10
C SER A 109 -3.29 9.68 0.07
N LEU A 110 -2.39 9.91 -0.89
CA LEU A 110 -2.56 10.88 -1.97
C LEU A 110 -3.63 10.39 -2.96
N ASP A 111 -3.55 9.14 -3.40
CA ASP A 111 -4.54 8.54 -4.30
C ASP A 111 -5.93 8.60 -3.68
N TYR A 112 -6.08 8.29 -2.39
CA TYR A 112 -7.36 8.43 -1.71
C TYR A 112 -7.87 9.86 -1.65
N HIS A 113 -7.00 10.82 -1.35
CA HIS A 113 -7.40 12.22 -1.32
C HIS A 113 -7.81 12.72 -2.70
N ILE A 114 -7.13 12.30 -3.77
CA ILE A 114 -7.48 12.63 -5.15
C ILE A 114 -8.82 12.00 -5.54
N LEU A 115 -9.02 10.72 -5.22
CA LEU A 115 -10.22 9.96 -5.54
C LEU A 115 -11.48 10.45 -4.79
N TRP A 116 -11.32 10.91 -3.54
CA TRP A 116 -12.44 11.26 -2.65
C TRP A 116 -12.61 12.76 -2.38
N GLY A 117 -11.56 13.56 -2.58
CA GLY A 117 -11.53 15.00 -2.29
C GLY A 117 -11.98 15.89 -3.45
N GLN A 118 -12.17 15.33 -4.64
CA GLN A 118 -12.65 16.05 -5.82
C GLN A 118 -14.09 15.62 -6.11
N SER A 119 -15.04 16.56 -6.10
CA SER A 119 -16.34 16.33 -6.74
C SER A 119 -16.11 16.27 -8.24
N VAL A 120 -16.22 15.10 -8.86
CA VAL A 120 -16.23 15.01 -10.33
C VAL A 120 -17.54 15.63 -10.80
N VAL A 121 -17.51 16.88 -11.25
CA VAL A 121 -18.67 17.60 -11.77
C VAL A 121 -18.52 17.71 -13.27
N GLY A 122 -18.84 16.61 -13.98
CA GLY A 122 -18.97 16.62 -15.43
C GLY A 122 -18.26 15.46 -16.10
N ASN A 123 -18.91 14.87 -17.11
CA ASN A 123 -18.45 13.72 -17.90
C ASN A 123 -17.16 13.97 -18.73
N THR A 124 -16.49 15.11 -18.57
CA THR A 124 -15.28 15.51 -19.31
C THR A 124 -14.02 15.62 -18.43
N GLU A 125 -14.14 15.62 -17.10
CA GLU A 125 -13.05 16.00 -16.18
C GLU A 125 -12.07 14.88 -15.82
N TRP A 126 -12.41 13.61 -16.08
CA TRP A 126 -11.48 12.49 -15.90
C TRP A 126 -10.24 12.60 -16.81
N THR A 127 -10.40 13.26 -17.97
CA THR A 127 -9.29 13.55 -18.89
C THR A 127 -8.26 14.47 -18.24
N ASP A 128 -8.70 15.49 -17.50
CA ASP A 128 -7.83 16.50 -16.89
C ASP A 128 -7.18 16.00 -15.59
N ALA A 129 -7.90 15.20 -14.79
CA ALA A 129 -7.33 14.55 -13.61
C ALA A 129 -6.30 13.46 -13.98
N ALA A 130 -6.55 12.69 -15.05
CA ALA A 130 -5.58 11.74 -15.59
C ALA A 130 -4.36 12.44 -16.21
N LEU A 131 -4.55 13.60 -16.84
CA LEU A 131 -3.46 14.44 -17.37
C LEU A 131 -2.58 15.04 -16.25
N GLY A 132 -3.12 15.29 -15.05
CA GLY A 132 -2.32 15.68 -13.88
C GLY A 132 -1.48 14.54 -13.28
N MET A 133 -1.86 13.28 -13.53
CA MET A 133 -1.13 12.08 -13.10
C MET A 133 -0.13 11.57 -14.16
N THR A 134 -0.35 11.88 -15.43
CA THR A 134 0.75 11.94 -16.39
C THR A 134 1.55 13.18 -16.07
N MET A 135 2.58 13.04 -15.23
CA MET A 135 3.66 14.01 -15.22
C MET A 135 4.04 14.22 -16.70
N GLU A 136 3.63 15.36 -17.29
CA GLU A 136 4.13 15.81 -18.57
C GLU A 136 5.64 15.93 -18.35
N ILE A 137 6.37 14.87 -18.71
CA ILE A 137 7.78 15.01 -19.02
C ILE A 137 7.77 15.88 -20.26
N GLY A 138 7.83 17.18 -20.01
CA GLY A 138 7.81 18.22 -21.02
C GLY A 138 8.85 17.87 -22.08
N ILE A 139 8.37 17.54 -23.25
CA ILE A 139 9.10 17.82 -24.47
C ILE A 139 8.66 19.24 -24.84
N VAL A 140 9.48 20.20 -24.40
CA VAL A 140 9.58 21.51 -25.06
C VAL A 140 10.20 21.29 -26.44
#